data_AF-A0A2R6CJG0-F1
#
_entry.id   AF-A0A2R6CJG0-F1
#
_cell.length_a   1.000
_cell.length_b   1.000
_cell.length_c   1.000
_cell.angle_alpha   90.00
_cell.angle_beta   90.00
_cell.angle_gamma   90.00
#
_symmetry.space_group_name_H-M   'P 1'
#
loop_
_entity.id
_entity.type
_entity.pdbx_description
1 polymer ?
#
loop_
_entity_poly.entity_id
_entity_poly.type
_entity_poly.pdbx_seq_one_letter_code
_entity_poly.pdbx_strand_id
1 'polypeptide(L)' 'MFLVRSGELRIEFRRESNAVLKKGEFLIVPRGVEHRPVAETETEILLFEPTETRNTGDAETERTRTELETIE' A
#
# COMPACT_ATOMS: atom_id res chain seq x y z
N MET A 1 4.43 -0.52 -3.52
CA MET A 1 4.54 0.89 -3.94
C MET A 1 3.18 1.55 -3.75
N PHE A 2 3.15 2.79 -3.26
CA PHE A 2 1.95 3.60 -3.08
C PHE A 2 1.96 4.76 -4.07
N LEU A 3 0.86 5.00 -4.79
CA LEU A 3 0.65 6.19 -5.64
C LEU A 3 -0.64 6.87 -5.23
N VAL A 4 -0.61 8.17 -4.94
CA VAL A 4 -1.79 8.92 -4.52
C VAL A 4 -2.56 9.44 -5.73
N ARG A 5 -3.81 9.00 -5.90
CA ARG A 5 -4.73 9.44 -6.96
C ARG A 5 -5.47 10.73 -6.55
N SER A 6 -5.90 10.82 -5.30
CA SER A 6 -6.55 12.00 -4.69
C SER A 6 -6.28 12.02 -3.18
N GLY A 7 -6.31 13.20 -2.55
CA GLY A 7 -6.04 13.36 -1.11
C GLY A 7 -4.55 13.47 -0.77
N GLU A 8 -4.23 13.14 0.48
CA GLU A 8 -2.88 13.17 1.05
C GLU A 8 -2.66 11.92 1.93
N LEU A 9 -1.56 11.21 1.69
CA LEU A 9 -1.20 10.00 2.42
C LEU A 9 0.11 10.21 3.17
N ARG A 10 0.11 9.98 4.48
CA ARG A 10 1.33 9.96 5.29
C ARG A 10 1.75 8.51 5.52
N ILE A 11 2.96 8.15 5.09
CA ILE A 11 3.57 6.86 5.41
C ILE A 11 4.45 7.08 6.64
N GLU A 12 4.07 6.48 7.76
CA GLU A 12 4.92 6.44 8.93
C GLU A 12 5.86 5.24 8.87
N PHE A 13 7.11 5.44 9.27
CA PHE A 13 8.10 4.38 9.34
C PHE A 13 8.52 4.15 10.78
N ARG A 14 8.84 2.90 11.11
CA ARG A 14 9.24 2.55 12.48
C ARG A 14 10.60 3.13 12.86
N ARG A 15 11.53 3.22 11.91
CA ARG A 15 12.94 3.61 12.11
C ARG A 15 13.40 4.79 11.24
N GLU A 16 12.54 5.27 10.35
CA GLU A 16 12.85 6.32 9.38
C GLU A 16 11.89 7.49 9.57
N SER A 17 12.20 8.64 8.98
CA SER A 17 11.30 9.78 8.97
C SER A 17 10.05 9.48 8.14
N ASN A 18 8.89 9.91 8.62
CA ASN A 18 7.64 9.79 7.89
C ASN A 18 7.71 10.48 6.52
N ALA A 19 7.08 9.88 5.51
CA ALA A 19 6.88 10.49 4.20
C ALA A 19 5.44 11.01 4.09
N VAL A 20 5.26 12.15 3.41
CA VAL A 20 3.94 12.69 3.06
C VAL A 20 3.85 12.73 1.55
N LEU A 21 2.79 12.15 1.00
CA LEU A 21 2.52 12.04 -0.43
C LEU A 21 1.22 12.78 -0.75
N LYS A 22 1.29 13.65 -1.73
CA LYS A 22 0.15 14.37 -2.31
C LYS A 22 -0.25 13.74 -3.63
N LYS A 23 -1.38 14.18 -4.18
CA LYS A 23 -1.86 13.76 -5.50
C LYS A 23 -0.73 13.73 -6.55
N GLY A 24 -0.57 12.58 -7.20
CA GLY A 24 0.41 12.33 -8.24
C GLY A 24 1.78 11.88 -7.74
N GLU A 25 2.04 11.95 -6.43
CA GLU A 25 3.28 11.49 -5.82
C GLU A 25 3.18 10.00 -5.47
N PHE A 26 4.33 9.33 -5.52
CA PHE A 26 4.44 7.92 -5.19
C PHE A 26 5.63 7.66 -4.25
N LEU A 27 5.54 6.55 -3.53
CA LEU A 27 6.61 6.05 -2.68
C LEU A 27 6.80 4.55 -2.88
N ILE A 28 8.07 4.16 -3.04
CA ILE A 28 8.48 2.77 -2.99
C ILE A 28 8.96 2.50 -1.56
N VAL A 29 8.30 1.58 -0.88
CA VAL A 29 8.76 1.08 0.42
C VAL A 29 9.72 -0.08 0.16
N PRO A 30 10.99 0.00 0.63
CA PRO A 30 11.93 -1.10 0.46
C PRO A 30 11.45 -2.39 1.15
N ARG A 31 11.87 -3.54 0.61
CA ARG A 31 11.50 -4.85 1.18
C ARG A 31 11.98 -4.95 2.64
N GLY A 32 11.09 -5.39 3.53
CA GLY A 32 11.38 -5.59 4.95
C GLY A 32 11.29 -4.33 5.80
N VAL A 33 10.94 -3.17 5.22
CA VAL A 33 10.73 -1.94 5.98
C VAL A 33 9.31 -1.92 6.55
N GLU A 34 9.23 -1.89 7.88
CA GLU A 34 7.98 -1.70 8.62
C GLU A 34 7.46 -0.27 8.40
N HIS A 35 6.22 -0.18 7.93
CA HIS A 35 5.57 1.08 7.61
C HIS A 35 4.08 1.02 7.96
N ARG A 36 3.48 2.19 8.18
CA ARG A 36 2.05 2.36 8.47
C ARG A 36 1.48 3.49 7.60
N PRO A 37 0.64 3.19 6.59
CA PRO A 37 -0.08 4.22 5.85
C PRO A 37 -1.17 4.85 6.72
N VAL A 38 -1.21 6.18 6.77
CA VAL A 38 -2.16 6.98 7.54
C VAL A 38 -2.77 8.04 6.63
N ALA A 39 -4.09 8.05 6.55
CA ALA A 39 -4.86 9.07 5.85
C ALA A 39 -5.72 9.83 6.87
N GLU A 40 -5.46 11.12 7.07
CA GLU A 40 -6.23 11.97 7.99
C GLU A 40 -7.59 12.38 7.40
N THR A 41 -7.67 12.41 6.06
CA THR A 41 -8.89 12.60 5.29
C THR A 41 -9.02 11.51 4.24
N GLU A 42 -10.20 11.37 3.64
CA GLU A 42 -10.42 10.45 2.51
C GLU A 42 -9.34 10.64 1.44
N THR A 43 -8.68 9.54 1.07
CA THR A 43 -7.53 9.51 0.18
C THR A 43 -7.63 8.27 -0.68
N GLU A 44 -7.57 8.46 -2.00
CA GLU A 44 -7.55 7.34 -2.95
C GLU A 44 -6.13 7.05 -3.38
N ILE A 45 -5.75 5.77 -3.31
CA ILE A 45 -4.42 5.30 -3.68
C ILE A 45 -4.49 4.16 -4.67
N LEU A 46 -3.42 4.01 -5.44
CA LEU A 46 -3.10 2.77 -6.13
C LEU A 46 -1.97 2.09 -5.35
N LEU A 47 -2.26 0.89 -4.85
CA LEU A 47 -1.30 0.03 -4.17
C LEU A 47 -0.80 -1.02 -5.17
N PHE A 48 0.50 -1.05 -5.38
CA PHE A 48 1.17 -2.09 -6.16
C PHE A 48 1.94 -2.98 -5.19
N GLU A 49 1.53 -4.23 -5.08
CA GLU A 49 2.13 -5.24 -4.21
C GLU A 49 2.54 -6.48 -5.02
N PRO A 50 3.54 -7.25 -4.56
CA PRO A 50 3.83 -8.55 -5.14
C PRO A 50 2.60 -9.45 -5.07
N THR A 51 2.39 -10.24 -6.12
CA THR A 51 1.31 -11.22 -6.30
C THR A 51 1.17 -12.20 -5.13
N GLU A 52 2.28 -12.52 -4.45
CA GLU A 52 2.30 -13.42 -3.29
C GLU A 52 1.77 -12.76 -2.00
N THR A 53 1.59 -11.44 -1.99
CA THR A 53 1.12 -10.70 -0.82
C THR A 53 -0.38 -10.91 -0.65
N ARG A 54 -0.78 -11.57 0.43
CA ARG A 54 -2.20 -11.68 0.80
C ARG A 54 -2.71 -10.32 1.29
N ASN A 55 -3.58 -9.70 0.50
CA ASN A 55 -4.23 -8.43 0.86
C ASN A 55 -5.09 -8.54 2.15
N THR A 56 -5.51 -9.76 2.52
CA THR A 56 -6.25 -10.04 3.76
C THR A 56 -5.36 -10.31 4.98
N GLY A 57 -4.02 -10.30 4.81
CA GLY A 57 -3.10 -10.73 5.85
C GLY A 57 -3.31 -12.21 6.21
N ASP A 58 -3.52 -12.47 7.51
CA ASP A 58 -3.75 -13.83 8.03
C ASP A 58 -5.22 -14.28 7.97
N ALA A 59 -6.14 -13.38 7.62
CA ALA A 59 -7.56 -13.70 7.57
C ALA A 59 -7.92 -14.42 6.26
N GLU A 60 -8.48 -15.62 6.36
CA GLU A 60 -9.07 -16.33 5.21
C GLU A 60 -10.58 -16.09 5.14
N THR A 61 -11.02 -15.64 3.96
CA THR A 61 -12.42 -15.34 3.64
C THR A 61 -12.76 -15.85 2.25
N GLU A 62 -14.05 -15.95 1.91
CA GLU A 62 -14.52 -16.33 0.57
C GLU A 62 -14.01 -15.40 -0.55
N ARG A 63 -13.57 -14.18 -0.20
CA ARG A 63 -13.00 -13.20 -1.14
C ARG A 63 -11.47 -13.30 -1.26
N THR A 64 -10.84 -14.17 -0.49
CA THR A 64 -9.38 -14.33 -0.51
C THR A 64 -9.00 -15.07 -1.78
N ARG A 65 -8.13 -14.45 -2.60
CA ARG A 65 -7.61 -15.05 -3.84
C ARG A 65 -6.21 -15.58 -3.57
N THR A 66 -6.02 -16.88 -3.77
CA THR A 66 -4.73 -17.56 -3.63
C THR A 66 -4.06 -17.83 -4.98
N GLU A 67 -4.86 -17.89 -6.04
CA GLU A 67 -4.40 -18.02 -7.42
C GLU A 67 -4.76 -16.74 -8.16
N LEU A 68 -3.76 -16.07 -8.73
CA LEU A 68 -3.93 -14.80 -9.45
C LEU A 68 -3.66 -15.05 -10.94
N GLU A 69 -4.62 -14.68 -11.78
CA GLU A 69 -4.50 -14.77 -13.23
C GLU A 69 -3.51 -13.71 -13.74
N THR A 70 -2.58 -14.13 -14.60
CA THR A 70 -1.69 -13.20 -15.30
C THR A 70 -2.39 -12.73 -16.57
N ILE A 71 -2.43 -11.43 -16.79
CA ILE A 71 -2.91 -10.85 -18.05
C ILE A 71 -1.68 -10.72 -18.98
N GLU A 72 -1.70 -11.46 -20.10
CA GLU A 72 -0.68 -11.37 -21.17
C GLU A 72 -0.96 -10.24 -22.16
#